data_AF-A0AAU6DXY3-F1
#
_entry.id   AF-A0AAU6DXY3-F1
#
_cell.length_a   1.000
_cell.length_b   1.000
_cell.length_c   1.000
_cell.angle_alpha   90.00
_cell.angle_beta   90.00
_cell.angle_gamma   90.00
#
_symmetry.space_group_name_H-M   'P 1'
#
loop_
_entity.id
_entity.type
_entity.pdbx_description
1 polymer ?
#
loop_
_entity_poly.entity_id
_entity_poly.type
_entity_poly.pdbx_seq_one_letter_code
_entity_poly.pdbx_strand_id
1 'polypeptide(L)'
;MSQNYTSDVHLPMLTVPQAERLRGLVADYFAQRGVRPEVEGGTVTHDGRFSPLTTLAQRCRTIPEEHWPELVTEHFARLEDASPGGEGREELLRQSYLRLLPGDAFAGDAADHFRYAQPVAEDLLVALALDAPTSVRILSDVDVTRAGLDELWAAGRANLLGEPVKHTETRGPSGALLYSISGDSHFVASKALVLPELAQVVTGRGLPEAGALVAVPTRHLLTFHPIVDGTVVDAVNDLSDYALGAYRDGPGALTPRLYWWHRGRLVCLTVFDQESRSLSVQPPRELLETMKKLRGEQGAAAGNPTATVEESARTVEEFTGRLEQDPASLGDAFAAALALAHARCAADPDAATLESWEAWVGAMQIGSAMFATTLAREGTVQCRVGDRVLTLPATGPAPYADARAWLDTCWLALVCREQDRLTMLSQVPLDVLRRAGSQDDYVFHWIDTLQSYWLRRPMDDIVPKLLATMETSHPQAATRTPKDFLDLIDYQPVALFHRLIANDKAAFAGALTEALAHHESYWDAQRSDDPRGRVALGPLAMACLAHDWEFPVDTASPYLPKYLVNRAWYGEFPT
;
A
#
# COMPACT_ATOMS: atom_id res chain seq x y z
N MET A 1 -16.41 32.60 9.74
CA MET A 1 -16.61 31.90 11.02
C MET A 1 -16.59 30.41 10.72
N SER A 2 -15.41 29.80 10.74
CA SER A 2 -15.25 28.36 10.50
C SER A 2 -15.24 27.67 11.86
N GLN A 3 -16.39 27.14 12.28
CA GLN A 3 -16.44 26.24 13.42
C GLN A 3 -15.93 24.88 12.95
N ASN A 4 -14.80 24.45 13.51
CA ASN A 4 -14.30 23.08 13.37
C ASN A 4 -15.30 22.14 14.05
N TYR A 5 -16.15 21.48 13.27
CA TYR A 5 -16.98 20.43 13.81
C TYR A 5 -16.18 19.14 13.89
N THR A 6 -15.86 18.73 15.12
CA THR A 6 -15.24 17.44 15.39
C THR A 6 -16.25 16.33 15.10
N SER A 7 -15.82 15.23 14.46
CA SER A 7 -16.67 14.05 14.22
C SER A 7 -17.05 13.36 15.53
N ASP A 8 -18.26 12.80 15.59
CA ASP A 8 -18.71 12.01 16.74
C ASP A 8 -17.93 10.67 16.83
N VAL A 9 -17.61 10.22 18.04
CA VAL A 9 -16.78 9.01 18.24
C VAL A 9 -17.53 7.71 17.91
N HIS A 10 -18.85 7.70 18.01
CA HIS A 10 -19.69 6.52 17.75
C HIS A 10 -20.39 6.59 16.38
N LEU A 11 -20.62 7.80 15.87
CA LEU A 11 -21.20 8.08 14.56
C LEU A 11 -20.25 8.99 13.75
N PRO A 12 -19.07 8.52 13.34
CA PRO A 12 -17.98 9.35 12.80
C PRO A 12 -18.31 10.05 11.47
N MET A 13 -19.37 9.60 10.79
CA MET A 13 -19.93 10.22 9.59
C MET A 13 -20.75 11.49 9.88
N LEU A 14 -21.06 11.77 11.15
CA LEU A 14 -21.75 12.97 11.60
C LEU A 14 -20.83 13.80 12.50
N THR A 15 -21.05 15.12 12.49
CA THR A 15 -20.46 16.00 13.50
C THR A 15 -21.08 15.73 14.87
N VAL A 16 -20.40 16.09 15.97
CA VAL A 16 -20.97 15.92 17.33
C VAL A 16 -22.39 16.51 17.46
N PRO A 17 -22.68 17.75 17.00
CA PRO A 17 -24.04 18.31 17.09
C PRO A 17 -25.06 17.58 16.22
N GLN A 18 -24.63 17.07 15.06
CA GLN A 18 -25.47 16.25 14.19
C GLN A 18 -25.81 14.91 14.82
N ALA A 19 -24.84 14.24 15.44
CA ALA A 19 -25.08 12.99 16.15
C ALA A 19 -26.02 13.17 17.35
N GLU A 20 -25.85 14.25 18.14
CA GLU A 20 -26.77 14.61 19.22
C GLU A 20 -28.20 14.87 18.73
N ARG A 21 -28.36 15.60 17.62
CA ARG A 21 -29.67 15.83 17.00
C ARG A 21 -30.34 14.52 16.59
N LEU A 22 -29.61 13.62 15.94
CA LEU A 22 -30.15 12.32 15.55
C LEU A 22 -30.60 11.51 16.77
N ARG A 23 -29.78 11.43 17.82
CA ARG A 23 -30.14 10.74 19.08
C ARG A 23 -31.41 11.32 19.70
N GLY A 24 -31.56 12.66 19.68
CA GLY A 24 -32.77 13.34 20.13
C GLY A 24 -34.01 12.96 19.32
N LEU A 25 -33.93 12.96 17.99
CA LEU A 25 -35.04 12.56 17.12
C LEU A 25 -35.46 11.10 17.34
N VAL A 26 -34.50 10.20 17.57
CA VAL A 26 -34.77 8.80 17.91
C VAL A 26 -35.49 8.71 19.25
N ALA A 27 -35.02 9.44 20.28
CA ALA A 27 -35.67 9.46 21.59
C ALA A 27 -37.12 9.99 21.49
N ASP A 28 -37.35 11.06 20.74
CA ASP A 28 -38.67 11.65 20.52
C ASP A 28 -39.62 10.68 19.79
N TYR A 29 -39.12 9.96 18.78
CA TYR A 29 -39.90 8.95 18.03
C TYR A 29 -40.52 7.88 18.96
N PHE A 30 -39.72 7.34 19.89
CA PHE A 30 -40.19 6.33 20.85
C PHE A 30 -41.02 6.95 21.97
N ALA A 31 -40.66 8.14 22.46
CA ALA A 31 -41.43 8.84 23.49
C ALA A 31 -42.86 9.14 23.04
N GLN A 32 -43.06 9.53 21.76
CA GLN A 32 -44.39 9.72 21.17
C GLN A 32 -45.23 8.44 21.11
N ARG A 33 -44.59 7.26 21.15
CA ARG A 33 -45.23 5.94 21.16
C ARG A 33 -45.36 5.35 22.58
N GLY A 34 -45.00 6.12 23.61
CA GLY A 34 -45.07 5.67 25.01
C GLY A 34 -43.95 4.71 25.42
N VAL A 35 -42.93 4.53 24.58
CA VAL A 35 -41.76 3.67 24.85
C VAL A 35 -40.63 4.55 25.39
N ARG A 36 -39.92 4.08 26.43
CA ARG A 36 -38.70 4.74 26.91
C ARG A 36 -37.47 4.02 26.35
N PRO A 37 -36.81 4.59 25.32
CA PRO A 37 -35.60 3.99 24.79
C PRO A 37 -34.39 4.36 25.66
N GLU A 38 -33.37 3.51 25.64
CA GLU A 38 -32.01 3.84 26.05
C GLU A 38 -31.19 4.12 24.78
N VAL A 39 -30.79 5.38 24.59
CA VAL A 39 -30.01 5.81 23.42
C VAL A 39 -28.60 6.14 23.89
N GLU A 40 -27.64 5.25 23.63
CA GLU A 40 -26.24 5.40 24.03
C GLU A 40 -25.30 5.18 22.85
N GLY A 41 -24.35 6.10 22.67
CA GLY A 41 -23.36 6.06 21.59
C GLY A 41 -24.01 5.98 20.21
N GLY A 42 -23.87 4.82 19.56
CA GLY A 42 -24.39 4.53 18.22
C GLY A 42 -25.59 3.58 18.21
N THR A 43 -26.26 3.34 19.34
CA THR A 43 -27.30 2.31 19.48
C THR A 43 -28.53 2.85 20.20
N VAL A 44 -29.71 2.32 19.86
CA VAL A 44 -30.93 2.46 20.65
C VAL A 44 -31.45 1.10 21.12
N THR A 45 -31.73 1.00 22.41
CA THR A 45 -32.31 -0.18 23.04
C THR A 45 -33.74 0.13 23.51
N HIS A 46 -34.70 -0.71 23.16
CA HIS A 46 -36.10 -0.58 23.60
C HIS A 46 -36.74 -1.97 23.66
N ASP A 47 -37.53 -2.27 24.69
CA ASP A 47 -38.23 -3.56 24.85
C ASP A 47 -37.34 -4.80 24.63
N GLY A 48 -36.07 -4.72 25.06
CA GLY A 48 -35.05 -5.76 24.87
C GLY A 48 -34.50 -5.91 23.44
N ARG A 49 -34.92 -5.05 22.51
CA ARG A 49 -34.42 -4.98 21.13
C ARG A 49 -33.29 -3.95 21.03
N PHE A 50 -32.21 -4.36 20.37
CA PHE A 50 -31.04 -3.52 20.08
C PHE A 50 -31.04 -3.10 18.61
N SER A 51 -31.03 -1.80 18.35
CA SER A 51 -31.02 -1.24 17.00
C SER A 51 -29.84 -0.29 16.80
N PRO A 52 -28.81 -0.68 16.03
CA PRO A 52 -27.71 0.22 15.67
C PRO A 52 -28.17 1.41 14.83
N LEU A 53 -27.76 2.62 15.20
CA LEU A 53 -28.09 3.88 14.53
C LEU A 53 -27.18 4.17 13.33
N THR A 54 -26.13 3.39 13.11
CA THR A 54 -25.12 3.63 12.08
C THR A 54 -25.72 3.77 10.68
N THR A 55 -26.67 2.89 10.33
CA THR A 55 -27.35 2.95 9.01
C THR A 55 -28.23 4.19 8.89
N LEU A 56 -28.92 4.58 9.97
CA LEU A 56 -29.76 5.76 9.99
C LEU A 56 -28.91 7.03 9.87
N ALA A 57 -27.81 7.11 10.60
CA ALA A 57 -26.84 8.20 10.56
C ALA A 57 -26.16 8.34 9.18
N GLN A 58 -25.84 7.24 8.49
CA GLN A 58 -25.34 7.29 7.11
C GLN A 58 -26.36 7.91 6.15
N ARG A 59 -27.65 7.56 6.27
CA ARG A 59 -28.73 8.17 5.46
C ARG A 59 -28.95 9.64 5.80
N CYS A 60 -28.86 10.01 7.09
CA CYS A 60 -28.92 11.38 7.54
C CYS A 60 -27.85 12.26 6.88
N ARG A 61 -26.61 11.75 6.69
CA ARG A 61 -25.53 12.49 6.02
C ARG A 61 -25.84 12.89 4.58
N THR A 62 -26.70 12.13 3.88
CA THR A 62 -26.97 12.34 2.45
C THR A 62 -28.17 13.26 2.19
N ILE A 63 -28.88 13.73 3.22
CA ILE A 63 -30.07 14.58 3.09
C ILE A 63 -30.04 15.78 4.06
N PRO A 64 -30.70 16.89 3.75
CA PRO A 64 -30.78 18.05 4.66
C PRO A 64 -31.41 17.71 6.02
N GLU A 65 -30.94 18.35 7.09
CA GLU A 65 -31.34 18.02 8.47
C GLU A 65 -32.83 18.23 8.76
N GLU A 66 -33.55 19.05 7.98
CA GLU A 66 -34.99 19.20 8.10
C GLU A 66 -35.78 17.93 7.75
N HIS A 67 -35.22 17.02 6.94
CA HIS A 67 -35.87 15.77 6.53
C HIS A 67 -35.59 14.59 7.48
N TRP A 68 -34.73 14.78 8.48
CA TRP A 68 -34.35 13.72 9.41
C TRP A 68 -35.52 13.16 10.25
N PRO A 69 -36.50 13.96 10.72
CA PRO A 69 -37.63 13.41 11.46
C PRO A 69 -38.46 12.39 10.66
N GLU A 70 -38.69 12.67 9.37
CA GLU A 70 -39.38 11.76 8.46
C GLU A 70 -38.55 10.49 8.22
N LEU A 71 -37.24 10.65 8.02
CA LEU A 71 -36.30 9.55 7.83
C LEU A 71 -36.26 8.59 9.04
N VAL A 72 -36.24 9.14 10.25
CA VAL A 72 -36.29 8.38 11.51
C VAL A 72 -37.60 7.60 11.60
N THR A 73 -38.72 8.27 11.30
CA THR A 73 -40.05 7.64 11.33
C THR A 73 -40.15 6.48 10.34
N GLU A 74 -39.71 6.69 9.11
CA GLU A 74 -39.70 5.68 8.04
C GLU A 74 -38.78 4.49 8.39
N HIS A 75 -37.65 4.75 9.04
CA HIS A 75 -36.69 3.72 9.42
C HIS A 75 -37.27 2.76 10.48
N PHE A 76 -37.84 3.30 11.55
CA PHE A 76 -38.38 2.46 12.62
C PHE A 76 -39.73 1.84 12.25
N ALA A 77 -40.57 2.50 11.44
CA ALA A 77 -41.78 1.87 10.90
C ALA A 77 -41.42 0.60 10.08
N ARG A 78 -40.36 0.66 9.27
CA ARG A 78 -39.86 -0.53 8.55
C ARG A 78 -39.31 -1.62 9.46
N LEU A 79 -38.74 -1.27 10.61
CA LEU A 79 -38.28 -2.24 11.61
C LEU A 79 -39.44 -2.87 12.39
N GLU A 80 -40.52 -2.11 12.60
CA GLU A 80 -41.78 -2.59 13.21
C GLU A 80 -42.54 -3.54 12.26
N ASP A 81 -42.55 -3.24 10.96
CA ASP A 81 -43.14 -4.08 9.90
C ASP A 81 -42.27 -5.30 9.52
N ALA A 82 -41.04 -5.38 10.04
CA ALA A 82 -40.16 -6.52 9.80
C ALA A 82 -40.74 -7.79 10.45
N SER A 83 -40.62 -8.94 9.79
CA SER A 83 -41.19 -10.20 10.27
C SER A 83 -40.80 -10.48 11.73
N PRO A 84 -41.77 -10.73 12.63
CA PRO A 84 -41.47 -11.04 14.04
C PRO A 84 -40.89 -12.45 14.22
N GLY A 85 -40.73 -13.22 13.14
CA GLY A 85 -40.40 -14.64 13.15
C GLY A 85 -41.65 -15.53 13.13
N GLY A 86 -41.43 -16.85 13.00
CA GLY A 86 -42.50 -17.85 12.95
C GLY A 86 -42.82 -18.38 11.55
N GLU A 87 -41.97 -18.04 10.58
CA GLU A 87 -42.02 -18.57 9.21
C GLU A 87 -41.92 -20.10 9.23
N GLY A 88 -42.68 -20.73 8.34
CA GLY A 88 -42.66 -22.17 8.16
C GLY A 88 -41.32 -22.65 7.58
N ARG A 89 -40.99 -23.93 7.78
CA ARG A 89 -39.74 -24.53 7.29
C ARG A 89 -39.48 -24.26 5.80
N GLU A 90 -40.49 -24.40 4.96
CA GLU A 90 -40.34 -24.19 3.51
C GLU A 90 -40.03 -22.73 3.14
N GLU A 91 -40.63 -21.79 3.86
CA GLU A 91 -40.38 -20.37 3.67
C GLU A 91 -38.96 -20.00 4.09
N LEU A 92 -38.53 -20.49 5.26
CA LEU A 92 -37.15 -20.32 5.75
C LEU A 92 -36.15 -20.86 4.72
N LEU A 93 -36.33 -22.07 4.21
CA LEU A 93 -35.42 -22.64 3.21
C LEU A 93 -35.41 -21.83 1.91
N ARG A 94 -36.57 -21.38 1.42
CA ARG A 94 -36.66 -20.66 0.14
C ARG A 94 -36.01 -19.27 0.19
N GLN A 95 -36.12 -18.56 1.31
CA GLN A 95 -35.75 -17.14 1.43
C GLN A 95 -34.46 -16.91 2.22
N SER A 96 -33.77 -17.96 2.67
CA SER A 96 -32.53 -17.82 3.41
C SER A 96 -31.34 -17.53 2.51
N TYR A 97 -30.43 -16.67 2.98
CA TYR A 97 -29.14 -16.37 2.38
C TYR A 97 -28.05 -16.53 3.43
N LEU A 98 -26.85 -16.92 2.99
CA LEU A 98 -25.65 -16.75 3.82
C LEU A 98 -25.27 -15.26 3.80
N ARG A 99 -25.09 -14.67 4.97
CA ARG A 99 -24.80 -13.25 5.14
C ARG A 99 -23.51 -13.02 5.89
N LEU A 100 -22.60 -12.25 5.28
CA LEU A 100 -21.46 -11.67 5.97
C LEU A 100 -21.90 -10.53 6.88
N LEU A 101 -21.35 -10.52 8.09
CA LEU A 101 -21.59 -9.53 9.13
C LEU A 101 -20.25 -9.10 9.75
N PRO A 102 -20.18 -7.89 10.34
CA PRO A 102 -19.02 -7.48 11.13
C PRO A 102 -18.69 -8.48 12.24
N GLY A 103 -17.42 -8.54 12.65
CA GLY A 103 -16.93 -9.47 13.68
C GLY A 103 -17.64 -9.35 15.04
N ASP A 104 -18.19 -8.17 15.33
CA ASP A 104 -18.86 -7.80 16.57
C ASP A 104 -20.39 -7.76 16.46
N ALA A 105 -20.97 -8.27 15.36
CA ALA A 105 -22.41 -8.17 15.08
C ALA A 105 -23.33 -8.78 16.15
N PHE A 106 -22.83 -9.74 16.94
CA PHE A 106 -23.55 -10.38 18.04
C PHE A 106 -22.79 -10.21 19.37
N ALA A 107 -22.65 -8.97 19.84
CA ALA A 107 -22.05 -8.68 21.14
C ALA A 107 -23.04 -8.82 22.31
N GLY A 108 -22.53 -9.11 23.51
CA GLY A 108 -23.33 -9.21 24.73
C GLY A 108 -24.39 -10.31 24.70
N ASP A 109 -25.54 -10.07 25.31
CA ASP A 109 -26.63 -11.05 25.46
C ASP A 109 -27.25 -11.52 24.12
N ALA A 110 -27.00 -10.78 23.04
CA ALA A 110 -27.43 -11.20 21.70
C ALA A 110 -26.70 -12.46 21.22
N ALA A 111 -25.45 -12.70 21.65
CA ALA A 111 -24.66 -13.86 21.24
C ALA A 111 -25.36 -15.21 21.52
N ASP A 112 -26.10 -15.28 22.63
CA ASP A 112 -26.80 -16.50 23.07
C ASP A 112 -27.94 -16.93 22.12
N HIS A 113 -28.39 -16.02 21.25
CA HIS A 113 -29.48 -16.26 20.29
C HIS A 113 -29.00 -16.65 18.89
N PHE A 114 -27.68 -16.56 18.64
CA PHE A 114 -27.07 -16.78 17.32
C PHE A 114 -25.82 -17.67 17.43
N ARG A 115 -25.85 -18.68 18.30
CA ARG A 115 -24.70 -19.55 18.58
C ARG A 115 -24.24 -20.36 17.37
N TYR A 116 -25.10 -20.51 16.36
CA TYR A 116 -24.74 -21.13 15.10
C TYR A 116 -23.81 -20.28 14.24
N ALA A 117 -23.76 -18.96 14.44
CA ALA A 117 -22.96 -18.06 13.62
C ALA A 117 -21.47 -18.37 13.78
N GLN A 118 -20.69 -18.25 12.70
CA GLN A 118 -19.30 -18.69 12.68
C GLN A 118 -18.38 -17.60 12.16
N PRO A 119 -17.16 -17.47 12.70
CA PRO A 119 -16.14 -16.62 12.09
C PRO A 119 -15.71 -17.17 10.73
N VAL A 120 -15.67 -16.30 9.74
CA VAL A 120 -15.17 -16.60 8.39
C VAL A 120 -13.71 -16.20 8.27
N ALA A 121 -13.38 -15.04 8.84
CA ALA A 121 -12.05 -14.47 8.95
C ALA A 121 -12.02 -13.53 10.18
N GLU A 122 -10.86 -12.94 10.47
CA GLU A 122 -10.80 -11.86 11.46
C GLU A 122 -11.78 -10.75 11.07
N ASP A 123 -12.57 -10.24 12.03
CA ASP A 123 -13.54 -9.14 11.81
C ASP A 123 -14.72 -9.48 10.86
N LEU A 124 -14.94 -10.76 10.55
CA LEU A 124 -16.06 -11.22 9.72
C LEU A 124 -16.73 -12.48 10.26
N LEU A 125 -18.04 -12.41 10.42
CA LEU A 125 -18.92 -13.53 10.75
C LEU A 125 -19.78 -13.92 9.55
N VAL A 126 -20.22 -15.17 9.50
CA VAL A 126 -21.33 -15.64 8.66
C VAL A 126 -22.51 -16.05 9.54
N ALA A 127 -23.69 -15.60 9.15
CA ALA A 127 -24.96 -16.03 9.71
C ALA A 127 -26.00 -16.27 8.60
N LEU A 128 -27.14 -16.83 8.96
CA LEU A 128 -28.27 -17.01 8.07
C LEU A 128 -29.19 -15.79 8.17
N ALA A 129 -29.60 -15.28 7.03
CA ALA A 129 -30.53 -14.17 6.95
C ALA A 129 -31.70 -14.52 6.04
N LEU A 130 -32.90 -14.18 6.48
CA LEU A 130 -34.11 -14.23 5.68
C LEU A 130 -34.25 -12.92 4.91
N ASP A 131 -34.36 -13.01 3.58
CA ASP A 131 -34.71 -11.86 2.73
C ASP A 131 -36.23 -11.79 2.55
N ALA A 132 -36.87 -10.96 3.37
CA ALA A 132 -38.31 -10.71 3.29
C ALA A 132 -38.59 -9.52 2.34
N PRO A 133 -39.80 -9.38 1.79
CA PRO A 133 -40.11 -8.35 0.78
C PRO A 133 -39.77 -6.91 1.19
N THR A 134 -39.77 -6.60 2.48
CA THR A 134 -39.53 -5.26 3.03
C THR A 134 -38.36 -5.18 4.01
N SER A 135 -37.73 -6.32 4.37
CA SER A 135 -36.72 -6.37 5.42
C SER A 135 -35.77 -7.56 5.29
N VAL A 136 -34.55 -7.42 5.81
CA VAL A 136 -33.62 -8.54 5.96
C VAL A 136 -33.44 -8.85 7.43
N ARG A 137 -33.80 -10.06 7.85
CA ARG A 137 -33.76 -10.50 9.26
C ARG A 137 -32.71 -11.59 9.46
N ILE A 138 -31.86 -11.46 10.47
CA ILE A 138 -30.97 -12.57 10.86
C ILE A 138 -31.81 -13.64 11.56
N LEU A 139 -31.65 -14.90 11.15
CA LEU A 139 -32.34 -16.04 11.75
C LEU A 139 -31.76 -16.32 13.14
N SER A 140 -32.61 -16.55 14.13
CA SER A 140 -32.16 -16.97 15.47
C SER A 140 -31.90 -18.48 15.52
N ASP A 141 -31.27 -18.97 16.59
CA ASP A 141 -31.13 -20.40 16.88
C ASP A 141 -32.48 -21.14 16.82
N VAL A 142 -33.58 -20.48 17.22
CA VAL A 142 -34.93 -21.05 17.19
C VAL A 142 -35.42 -21.25 15.76
N ASP A 143 -35.16 -20.27 14.87
CA ASP A 143 -35.51 -20.39 13.45
C ASP A 143 -34.66 -21.46 12.76
N VAL A 144 -33.36 -21.48 13.07
CA VAL A 144 -32.43 -22.47 12.54
C VAL A 144 -32.83 -23.89 12.95
N THR A 145 -33.20 -24.10 14.22
CA THR A 145 -33.68 -25.39 14.72
C THR A 145 -34.96 -25.85 13.99
N ARG A 146 -35.82 -24.91 13.57
CA ARG A 146 -37.11 -25.21 12.91
C ARG A 146 -36.92 -25.81 11.51
N ALA A 147 -35.95 -25.32 10.74
CA ALA A 147 -35.74 -25.77 9.36
C ALA A 147 -34.58 -26.75 9.18
N GLY A 148 -33.62 -26.75 10.11
CA GLY A 148 -32.39 -27.55 10.04
C GLY A 148 -31.20 -26.71 9.58
N LEU A 149 -30.09 -26.83 10.31
CA LEU A 149 -28.87 -26.07 10.07
C LEU A 149 -28.31 -26.31 8.66
N ASP A 150 -28.07 -27.58 8.34
CA ASP A 150 -27.41 -27.98 7.10
C ASP A 150 -28.26 -27.63 5.87
N GLU A 151 -29.58 -27.80 5.96
CA GLU A 151 -30.49 -27.44 4.88
C GLU A 151 -30.57 -25.93 4.67
N LEU A 152 -30.56 -25.13 5.75
CA LEU A 152 -30.52 -23.68 5.64
C LEU A 152 -29.18 -23.18 5.08
N TRP A 153 -28.05 -23.80 5.43
CA TRP A 153 -26.75 -23.48 4.84
C TRP A 153 -26.72 -23.79 3.34
N ALA A 154 -27.23 -24.96 2.96
CA ALA A 154 -27.30 -25.38 1.56
C ALA A 154 -28.20 -24.44 0.74
N ALA A 155 -29.38 -24.11 1.26
CA ALA A 155 -30.31 -23.18 0.61
C ALA A 155 -29.75 -21.76 0.55
N GLY A 156 -29.17 -21.28 1.66
CA GLY A 156 -28.50 -19.98 1.75
C GLY A 156 -27.36 -19.82 0.73
N ARG A 157 -26.56 -20.87 0.54
CA ARG A 157 -25.51 -20.90 -0.48
C ARG A 157 -26.09 -20.89 -1.89
N ALA A 158 -27.15 -21.66 -2.15
CA ALA A 158 -27.80 -21.74 -3.46
C ALA A 158 -28.41 -20.38 -3.87
N ASN A 159 -29.10 -19.71 -2.94
CA ASN A 159 -29.66 -18.39 -3.16
C ASN A 159 -28.56 -17.35 -3.40
N LEU A 160 -27.48 -17.41 -2.62
CA LEU A 160 -26.32 -16.54 -2.82
C LEU A 160 -25.66 -16.73 -4.20
N LEU A 161 -25.61 -17.95 -4.73
CA LEU A 161 -25.13 -18.21 -6.11
C LEU A 161 -26.06 -17.60 -7.16
N GLY A 162 -27.38 -17.72 -6.97
CA GLY A 162 -28.40 -17.17 -7.86
C GLY A 162 -28.56 -15.65 -7.80
N GLU A 163 -28.03 -14.99 -6.78
CA GLU A 163 -28.19 -13.56 -6.57
C GLU A 163 -27.57 -12.72 -7.72
N PRO A 164 -28.33 -11.84 -8.39
CA PRO A 164 -27.82 -11.03 -9.48
C PRO A 164 -26.84 -9.95 -8.99
N VAL A 165 -25.78 -9.72 -9.76
CA VAL A 165 -24.78 -8.68 -9.47
C VAL A 165 -24.33 -7.96 -10.73
N LYS A 166 -23.91 -6.71 -10.56
CA LYS A 166 -23.16 -5.95 -11.55
C LYS A 166 -21.68 -6.05 -11.22
N HIS A 167 -20.84 -6.03 -12.24
CA HIS A 167 -19.41 -5.94 -12.04
C HIS A 167 -18.80 -4.86 -12.93
N THR A 168 -17.69 -4.30 -12.47
CA THR A 168 -16.86 -3.37 -13.22
C THR A 168 -15.40 -3.76 -13.06
N GLU A 169 -14.67 -3.71 -14.15
CA GLU A 169 -13.22 -3.86 -14.18
C GLU A 169 -12.58 -2.48 -14.11
N THR A 170 -11.74 -2.27 -13.12
CA THR A 170 -11.03 -1.00 -12.92
C THR A 170 -9.57 -1.26 -12.65
N ARG A 171 -8.67 -0.52 -13.29
CA ARG A 171 -7.26 -0.51 -12.89
C ARG A 171 -7.09 0.49 -11.75
N GLY A 172 -6.47 0.03 -10.66
CA GLY A 172 -6.08 0.91 -9.57
C GLY A 172 -4.91 1.83 -9.95
N PRO A 173 -4.58 2.84 -9.12
CA PRO A 173 -3.47 3.76 -9.35
C PRO A 173 -2.13 3.09 -9.63
N SER A 174 -1.83 1.97 -8.97
CA SER A 174 -0.61 1.18 -9.19
C SER A 174 -0.72 0.20 -10.37
N GLY A 175 -1.86 0.15 -11.06
CA GLY A 175 -2.05 -0.58 -12.32
C GLY A 175 -2.71 -1.95 -12.19
N ALA A 176 -3.02 -2.41 -10.97
CA ALA A 176 -3.65 -3.70 -10.73
C ALA A 176 -5.11 -3.73 -11.21
N LEU A 177 -5.50 -4.82 -11.86
CA LEU A 177 -6.89 -5.02 -12.30
C LEU A 177 -7.75 -5.47 -11.12
N LEU A 178 -8.75 -4.68 -10.78
CA LEU A 178 -9.72 -4.94 -9.70
C LEU A 178 -11.09 -5.25 -10.28
N TYR A 179 -11.70 -6.33 -9.81
CA TYR A 179 -13.08 -6.69 -10.12
C TYR A 179 -13.98 -6.22 -8.98
N SER A 180 -14.70 -5.11 -9.21
CA SER A 180 -15.64 -4.57 -8.23
C SER A 180 -17.05 -5.07 -8.52
N ILE A 181 -17.64 -5.77 -7.56
CA ILE A 181 -18.97 -6.36 -7.61
C ILE A 181 -19.91 -5.50 -6.76
N SER A 182 -20.97 -5.02 -7.39
CA SER A 182 -21.96 -4.14 -6.78
C SER A 182 -23.38 -4.54 -7.17
N GLY A 183 -24.35 -4.12 -6.37
CA GLY A 183 -25.76 -4.39 -6.63
C GLY A 183 -26.67 -3.82 -5.55
N ASP A 184 -27.96 -3.85 -5.81
CA ASP A 184 -28.98 -3.31 -4.89
C ASP A 184 -29.25 -4.27 -3.70
N SER A 185 -28.80 -5.52 -3.84
CA SER A 185 -28.97 -6.57 -2.84
C SER A 185 -28.07 -6.38 -1.62
N HIS A 186 -28.58 -6.68 -0.43
CA HIS A 186 -27.81 -6.66 0.81
C HIS A 186 -26.81 -7.83 0.93
N PHE A 187 -26.80 -8.76 -0.02
CA PHE A 187 -26.00 -9.98 0.00
C PHE A 187 -24.81 -9.96 -0.97
N VAL A 188 -24.58 -8.86 -1.69
CA VAL A 188 -23.50 -8.76 -2.69
C VAL A 188 -22.13 -9.10 -2.08
N ALA A 189 -21.79 -8.50 -0.94
CA ALA A 189 -20.51 -8.77 -0.28
C ALA A 189 -20.39 -10.23 0.18
N SER A 190 -21.52 -10.83 0.55
CA SER A 190 -21.58 -12.22 1.00
C SER A 190 -21.15 -13.20 -0.07
N LYS A 191 -21.18 -12.80 -1.36
CA LYS A 191 -20.64 -13.63 -2.45
C LYS A 191 -19.15 -13.94 -2.32
N ALA A 192 -18.41 -13.29 -1.42
CA ALA A 192 -17.07 -13.74 -1.04
C ALA A 192 -17.05 -15.19 -0.48
N LEU A 193 -18.17 -15.69 0.06
CA LEU A 193 -18.34 -17.07 0.51
C LEU A 193 -18.44 -18.09 -0.65
N VAL A 194 -18.75 -17.62 -1.85
CA VAL A 194 -18.85 -18.38 -3.10
C VAL A 194 -17.94 -17.77 -4.18
N LEU A 195 -16.79 -17.25 -3.76
CA LEU A 195 -15.87 -16.51 -4.61
C LEU A 195 -15.42 -17.30 -5.87
N PRO A 196 -15.12 -18.62 -5.81
CA PRO A 196 -14.74 -19.38 -7.00
C PRO A 196 -15.81 -19.36 -8.09
N GLU A 197 -17.07 -19.57 -7.72
CA GLU A 197 -18.20 -19.53 -8.65
C GLU A 197 -18.44 -18.12 -9.17
N LEU A 198 -18.37 -17.12 -8.30
CA LEU A 198 -18.48 -15.72 -8.69
C LEU A 198 -17.39 -15.32 -9.69
N ALA A 199 -16.13 -15.68 -9.43
CA ALA A 199 -15.01 -15.38 -10.30
C ALA A 199 -15.17 -16.03 -11.67
N GLN A 200 -15.65 -17.28 -11.73
CA GLN A 200 -15.93 -17.96 -12.99
C GLN A 200 -17.02 -17.25 -13.82
N VAL A 201 -18.06 -16.72 -13.18
CA VAL A 201 -19.13 -15.98 -13.85
C VAL A 201 -18.65 -14.60 -14.33
N VAL A 202 -17.88 -13.89 -13.50
CA VAL A 202 -17.48 -12.50 -13.77
C VAL A 202 -16.28 -12.42 -14.71
N THR A 203 -15.26 -13.23 -14.49
CA THR A 203 -13.99 -13.17 -15.25
C THR A 203 -13.96 -14.14 -16.44
N GLY A 204 -14.95 -15.04 -16.54
CA GLY A 204 -14.95 -16.15 -17.49
C GLY A 204 -13.93 -17.26 -17.17
N ARG A 205 -13.17 -17.14 -16.07
CA ARG A 205 -12.15 -18.11 -15.65
C ARG A 205 -12.29 -18.44 -14.16
N GLY A 206 -11.90 -19.65 -13.77
CA GLY A 206 -11.79 -20.03 -12.37
C GLY A 206 -10.69 -19.25 -11.65
N LEU A 207 -10.75 -19.21 -10.33
CA LEU A 207 -9.66 -18.62 -9.54
C LEU A 207 -8.34 -19.38 -9.76
N PRO A 208 -7.21 -18.66 -9.84
CA PRO A 208 -5.89 -19.28 -9.86
C PRO A 208 -5.61 -20.14 -8.62
N GLU A 209 -4.62 -21.02 -8.71
CA GLU A 209 -4.18 -21.82 -7.55
C GLU A 209 -3.72 -20.93 -6.39
N ALA A 210 -3.05 -19.83 -6.70
CA ALA A 210 -2.64 -18.81 -5.73
C ALA A 210 -3.81 -18.05 -5.08
N GLY A 211 -5.03 -18.22 -5.57
CA GLY A 211 -6.24 -17.62 -5.01
C GLY A 211 -6.47 -16.17 -5.46
N ALA A 212 -7.02 -15.36 -4.56
CA ALA A 212 -7.37 -13.96 -4.84
C ALA A 212 -7.19 -13.07 -3.60
N LEU A 213 -6.84 -11.81 -3.81
CA LEU A 213 -7.02 -10.77 -2.79
C LEU A 213 -8.48 -10.32 -2.80
N VAL A 214 -9.05 -10.06 -1.62
CA VAL A 214 -10.48 -9.80 -1.43
C VAL A 214 -10.69 -8.70 -0.41
N ALA A 215 -11.55 -7.74 -0.74
CA ALA A 215 -12.04 -6.71 0.18
C ALA A 215 -13.57 -6.69 0.16
N VAL A 216 -14.18 -6.55 1.35
CA VAL A 216 -15.63 -6.46 1.54
C VAL A 216 -15.99 -5.24 2.40
N PRO A 217 -15.76 -4.02 1.88
CA PRO A 217 -15.90 -2.78 2.66
C PRO A 217 -17.32 -2.52 3.16
N THR A 218 -18.33 -2.89 2.37
CA THR A 218 -19.75 -2.71 2.71
C THR A 218 -20.54 -3.92 2.27
N ARG A 219 -21.76 -4.11 2.80
CA ARG A 219 -22.63 -5.23 2.42
C ARG A 219 -23.02 -5.27 0.93
N HIS A 220 -22.90 -4.16 0.22
CA HIS A 220 -23.25 -4.03 -1.20
C HIS A 220 -22.03 -4.07 -2.14
N LEU A 221 -20.82 -4.20 -1.59
CA LEU A 221 -19.58 -4.10 -2.36
C LEU A 221 -18.60 -5.19 -1.96
N LEU A 222 -18.19 -5.96 -2.96
CA LEU A 222 -17.08 -6.91 -2.89
C LEU A 222 -16.12 -6.54 -4.01
N THR A 223 -14.84 -6.41 -3.69
CA THR A 223 -13.80 -6.21 -4.70
C THR A 223 -12.74 -7.29 -4.55
N PHE A 224 -12.31 -7.88 -5.65
CA PHE A 224 -11.26 -8.89 -5.61
C PHE A 224 -10.29 -8.76 -6.79
N HIS A 225 -9.10 -9.30 -6.57
CA HIS A 225 -8.03 -9.40 -7.56
C HIS A 225 -7.53 -10.85 -7.61
N PRO A 226 -7.78 -11.59 -8.71
CA PRO A 226 -7.20 -12.91 -8.92
C PRO A 226 -5.67 -12.85 -8.97
N ILE A 227 -5.00 -13.69 -8.18
CA ILE A 227 -3.53 -13.72 -8.11
C ILE A 227 -3.01 -14.58 -9.28
N VAL A 228 -2.88 -13.95 -10.44
CA VAL A 228 -2.39 -14.60 -11.67
C VAL A 228 -0.90 -14.38 -11.89
N ASP A 229 -0.37 -13.27 -11.37
CA ASP A 229 0.97 -12.80 -11.65
C ASP A 229 1.46 -11.81 -10.57
N GLY A 230 2.61 -11.18 -10.78
CA GLY A 230 3.25 -10.26 -9.84
C GLY A 230 2.52 -8.93 -9.60
N THR A 231 1.46 -8.61 -10.36
CA THR A 231 0.59 -7.43 -10.08
C THR A 231 -0.13 -7.54 -8.73
N VAL A 232 -0.08 -8.71 -8.10
CA VAL A 232 -0.55 -8.93 -6.72
C VAL A 232 0.06 -7.93 -5.72
N VAL A 233 1.28 -7.44 -5.92
CA VAL A 233 1.89 -6.45 -5.03
C VAL A 233 1.20 -5.09 -5.17
N ASP A 234 0.92 -4.66 -6.40
CA ASP A 234 0.21 -3.42 -6.69
C ASP A 234 -1.24 -3.51 -6.21
N ALA A 235 -1.85 -4.70 -6.38
CA ALA A 235 -3.20 -4.99 -5.94
C ALA A 235 -3.37 -4.91 -4.43
N VAL A 236 -2.34 -5.23 -3.63
CA VAL A 236 -2.39 -5.06 -2.17
C VAL A 236 -2.61 -3.60 -1.80
N ASN A 237 -1.87 -2.68 -2.41
CA ASN A 237 -1.98 -1.25 -2.13
C ASN A 237 -3.30 -0.69 -2.66
N ASP A 238 -3.58 -0.96 -3.95
CA ASP A 238 -4.79 -0.46 -4.63
C ASP A 238 -6.08 -0.92 -3.92
N LEU A 239 -6.15 -2.20 -3.49
CA LEU A 239 -7.31 -2.71 -2.75
C LEU A 239 -7.40 -2.15 -1.33
N SER A 240 -6.28 -1.91 -0.65
CA SER A 240 -6.29 -1.39 0.72
C SER A 240 -6.85 0.03 0.76
N ASP A 241 -6.38 0.90 -0.13
CA ASP A 241 -6.87 2.29 -0.22
C ASP A 241 -8.33 2.34 -0.67
N TYR A 242 -8.68 1.53 -1.68
CA TYR A 242 -10.04 1.43 -2.16
C TYR A 242 -11.01 0.95 -1.08
N ALA A 243 -10.66 -0.11 -0.34
CA ALA A 243 -11.48 -0.68 0.72
C ALA A 243 -11.68 0.32 1.87
N LEU A 244 -10.62 1.02 2.28
CA LEU A 244 -10.71 2.01 3.35
C LEU A 244 -11.63 3.18 2.97
N GLY A 245 -11.51 3.70 1.74
CA GLY A 245 -12.41 4.74 1.24
C GLY A 245 -13.86 4.28 1.18
N ALA A 246 -14.10 3.11 0.56
CA ALA A 246 -15.44 2.56 0.42
C ALA A 246 -16.08 2.20 1.78
N TYR A 247 -15.31 1.74 2.76
CA TYR A 247 -15.79 1.46 4.12
C TYR A 247 -16.25 2.74 4.84
N ARG A 248 -15.52 3.85 4.66
CA ARG A 248 -15.85 5.13 5.30
C ARG A 248 -17.08 5.80 4.70
N ASP A 249 -17.22 5.74 3.38
CA ASP A 249 -18.25 6.51 2.67
C ASP A 249 -19.48 5.67 2.29
N GLY A 250 -19.34 4.34 2.19
CA GLY A 250 -20.39 3.47 1.68
C GLY A 250 -21.42 3.03 2.74
N PRO A 251 -22.69 2.78 2.34
CA PRO A 251 -23.74 2.37 3.25
C PRO A 251 -23.58 0.92 3.68
N GLY A 252 -23.77 0.63 4.97
CA GLY A 252 -23.71 -0.73 5.50
C GLY A 252 -22.30 -1.28 5.57
N ALA A 253 -21.41 -0.53 6.22
CA ALA A 253 -20.03 -0.90 6.47
C ALA A 253 -19.92 -2.30 7.07
N LEU A 254 -18.96 -3.09 6.58
CA LEU A 254 -18.62 -4.40 7.09
C LEU A 254 -17.24 -4.37 7.74
N THR A 255 -16.19 -4.22 6.95
CA THR A 255 -14.81 -4.20 7.45
C THR A 255 -13.88 -3.49 6.45
N PRO A 256 -12.93 -2.65 6.89
CA PRO A 256 -11.96 -2.01 5.99
C PRO A 256 -10.80 -2.93 5.60
N ARG A 257 -10.80 -4.19 6.07
CA ARG A 257 -9.66 -5.09 6.00
C ARG A 257 -9.50 -5.76 4.64
N LEU A 258 -8.26 -6.11 4.34
CA LEU A 258 -7.89 -6.91 3.17
C LEU A 258 -7.74 -8.38 3.56
N TYR A 259 -8.22 -9.29 2.70
CA TYR A 259 -8.16 -10.72 2.90
C TYR A 259 -7.50 -11.42 1.72
N TRP A 260 -6.85 -12.55 1.97
CA TRP A 260 -6.43 -13.50 0.96
C TRP A 260 -7.36 -14.69 0.96
N TRP A 261 -8.07 -14.90 -0.15
CA TRP A 261 -8.79 -16.13 -0.39
C TRP A 261 -7.83 -17.18 -0.94
N HIS A 262 -7.64 -18.29 -0.22
CA HIS A 262 -6.82 -19.41 -0.65
C HIS A 262 -7.42 -20.73 -0.17
N ARG A 263 -7.64 -21.67 -1.10
CA ARG A 263 -8.18 -23.02 -0.83
C ARG A 263 -9.43 -23.03 0.06
N GLY A 264 -10.37 -22.13 -0.22
CA GLY A 264 -11.66 -22.04 0.49
C GLY A 264 -11.61 -21.29 1.83
N ARG A 265 -10.50 -20.63 2.17
CA ARG A 265 -10.34 -19.85 3.41
C ARG A 265 -10.02 -18.40 3.10
N LEU A 266 -10.56 -17.49 3.91
CA LEU A 266 -10.18 -16.08 3.91
C LEU A 266 -9.21 -15.83 5.08
N VAL A 267 -8.00 -15.36 4.76
CA VAL A 267 -6.98 -15.01 5.74
C VAL A 267 -6.82 -13.49 5.77
N CYS A 268 -7.01 -12.87 6.93
CA CYS A 268 -6.83 -11.42 7.08
C CYS A 268 -5.36 -11.05 6.82
N LEU A 269 -5.16 -10.01 6.02
CA LEU A 269 -3.85 -9.46 5.70
C LEU A 269 -3.59 -8.14 6.41
N THR A 270 -4.55 -7.54 7.09
CA THR A 270 -4.38 -6.21 7.71
C THR A 270 -4.48 -6.27 9.22
N VAL A 271 -3.51 -5.66 9.88
CA VAL A 271 -3.49 -5.49 11.34
C VAL A 271 -3.78 -4.03 11.67
N PHE A 272 -4.72 -3.81 12.58
CA PHE A 272 -5.04 -2.49 13.10
C PHE A 272 -4.10 -2.12 14.23
N ASP A 273 -3.36 -1.03 14.07
CA ASP A 273 -2.54 -0.45 15.13
C ASP A 273 -3.40 0.50 15.98
N GLN A 274 -3.59 0.14 17.26
CA GLN A 274 -4.41 0.92 18.18
C GLN A 274 -3.77 2.25 18.60
N GLU A 275 -2.45 2.38 18.56
CA GLU A 275 -1.75 3.62 18.95
C GLU A 275 -1.79 4.64 17.81
N SER A 276 -1.51 4.21 16.57
CA SER A 276 -1.51 5.10 15.40
C SER A 276 -2.87 5.23 14.71
N ARG A 277 -3.85 4.39 15.08
CA ARG A 277 -5.16 4.27 14.42
C ARG A 277 -5.04 4.01 12.91
N SER A 278 -4.02 3.24 12.52
CA SER A 278 -3.71 2.92 11.12
C SER A 278 -3.85 1.43 10.84
N LEU A 279 -4.14 1.08 9.58
CA LEU A 279 -4.15 -0.29 9.08
C LEU A 279 -2.83 -0.55 8.35
N SER A 280 -2.11 -1.59 8.76
CA SER A 280 -0.89 -2.05 8.07
C SER A 280 -1.13 -3.42 7.44
N VAL A 281 -0.54 -3.68 6.27
CA VAL A 281 -0.65 -4.98 5.60
C VAL A 281 0.48 -5.89 6.06
N GLN A 282 0.14 -7.10 6.52
CA GLN A 282 1.02 -8.17 6.96
C GLN A 282 0.60 -9.50 6.30
N PRO A 283 1.09 -9.79 5.08
CA PRO A 283 0.76 -11.04 4.40
C PRO A 283 1.41 -12.26 5.08
N PRO A 284 0.73 -13.42 5.12
CA PRO A 284 1.33 -14.66 5.65
C PRO A 284 2.49 -15.12 4.75
N ARG A 285 3.42 -15.87 5.34
CA ARG A 285 4.64 -16.35 4.65
C ARG A 285 4.34 -17.07 3.33
N GLU A 286 3.31 -17.92 3.31
CA GLU A 286 2.90 -18.65 2.09
C GLU A 286 2.53 -17.68 0.96
N LEU A 287 1.73 -16.66 1.24
CA LEU A 287 1.38 -15.63 0.27
C LEU A 287 2.61 -14.82 -0.17
N LEU A 288 3.50 -14.46 0.77
CA LEU A 288 4.76 -13.77 0.43
C LEU A 288 5.62 -14.60 -0.53
N GLU A 289 5.74 -15.91 -0.29
CA GLU A 289 6.49 -16.82 -1.17
C GLU A 289 5.84 -16.92 -2.56
N THR A 290 4.50 -16.97 -2.63
CA THR A 290 3.76 -16.94 -3.90
C THR A 290 3.93 -15.60 -4.63
N MET A 291 3.82 -14.47 -3.95
CA MET A 291 4.02 -13.14 -4.53
C MET A 291 5.44 -12.98 -5.07
N LYS A 292 6.46 -13.44 -4.34
CA LYS A 292 7.86 -13.48 -4.80
C LYS A 292 8.02 -14.37 -6.03
N LYS A 293 7.45 -15.58 -6.00
CA LYS A 293 7.49 -16.52 -7.14
C LYS A 293 6.85 -15.91 -8.38
N LEU A 294 5.65 -15.33 -8.28
CA LEU A 294 4.94 -14.76 -9.42
C LEU A 294 5.61 -13.49 -9.96
N ARG A 295 6.24 -12.70 -9.08
CA ARG A 295 7.10 -11.59 -9.50
C ARG A 295 8.34 -12.09 -10.25
N GLY A 296 8.97 -13.16 -9.79
CA GLY A 296 10.09 -13.81 -10.49
C GLY A 296 9.68 -14.56 -11.76
N GLU A 297 8.47 -15.11 -11.85
CA GLU A 297 7.94 -15.75 -13.07
C GLU A 297 7.51 -14.71 -14.11
N GLN A 298 7.00 -13.54 -13.71
CA GLN A 298 6.83 -12.40 -14.63
C GLN A 298 8.18 -11.87 -15.13
N GLY A 299 9.21 -11.84 -14.28
CA GLY A 299 10.56 -11.48 -14.72
C GLY A 299 11.27 -12.57 -15.55
N ALA A 300 10.88 -13.85 -15.41
CA ALA A 300 11.39 -14.96 -16.23
C ALA A 300 10.57 -15.20 -17.52
N ALA A 301 9.30 -14.81 -17.58
CA ALA A 301 8.41 -15.00 -18.73
C ALA A 301 8.14 -13.72 -19.55
N ALA A 302 8.69 -12.57 -19.14
CA ALA A 302 8.67 -11.36 -19.94
C ALA A 302 10.08 -10.81 -20.15
N GLY A 303 10.60 -11.01 -21.36
CA GLY A 303 11.61 -10.13 -21.92
C GLY A 303 12.79 -10.83 -22.55
N ASN A 304 12.84 -10.79 -23.88
CA ASN A 304 14.10 -10.47 -24.53
C ASN A 304 14.67 -9.23 -23.80
N PRO A 305 15.87 -9.26 -23.17
CA PRO A 305 16.39 -8.15 -22.36
C PRO A 305 16.36 -6.80 -23.11
N THR A 306 16.47 -6.86 -24.43
CA THR A 306 16.34 -5.73 -25.35
C THR A 306 14.93 -5.13 -25.38
N ALA A 307 13.88 -5.95 -25.37
CA ALA A 307 12.49 -5.48 -25.39
C ALA A 307 12.09 -4.79 -24.07
N THR A 308 12.54 -5.30 -22.92
CA THR A 308 12.32 -4.70 -21.60
C THR A 308 13.07 -3.38 -21.41
N VAL A 309 14.27 -3.26 -22.01
CA VAL A 309 15.05 -2.01 -22.02
C VAL A 309 14.38 -0.96 -22.91
N GLU A 310 13.88 -1.34 -24.09
CA GLU A 310 13.15 -0.43 -24.99
C GLU A 310 11.83 0.07 -24.39
N GLU A 311 11.08 -0.81 -23.72
CA GLU A 311 9.86 -0.42 -23.00
C GLU A 311 10.17 0.55 -21.86
N SER A 312 11.19 0.25 -21.04
CA SER A 312 11.62 1.13 -19.96
C SER A 312 12.11 2.49 -20.47
N ALA A 313 12.83 2.51 -21.60
CA ALA A 313 13.28 3.75 -22.22
C ALA A 313 12.11 4.62 -22.69
N ARG A 314 11.07 4.00 -23.29
CA ARG A 314 9.85 4.70 -23.71
C ARG A 314 9.09 5.28 -22.51
N THR A 315 9.02 4.55 -21.39
CA THR A 315 8.41 5.04 -20.15
C THR A 315 9.14 6.27 -19.61
N VAL A 316 10.48 6.26 -19.59
CA VAL A 316 11.28 7.42 -19.17
C VAL A 316 11.05 8.62 -20.10
N GLU A 317 11.01 8.42 -21.41
CA GLU A 317 10.73 9.47 -22.39
C GLU A 317 9.32 10.07 -22.20
N GLU A 318 8.32 9.23 -21.96
CA GLU A 318 6.93 9.65 -21.71
C GLU A 318 6.79 10.49 -20.43
N PHE A 319 7.44 10.09 -19.34
CA PHE A 319 7.48 10.88 -18.11
C PHE A 319 8.25 12.19 -18.31
N THR A 320 9.43 12.14 -18.91
CA THR A 320 10.26 13.33 -19.20
C THR A 320 9.51 14.34 -20.09
N GLY A 321 8.70 13.84 -21.02
CA GLY A 321 7.86 14.64 -21.91
C GLY A 321 6.83 15.51 -21.18
N ARG A 322 6.32 15.05 -20.03
CA ARG A 322 5.26 15.73 -19.27
C ARG A 322 5.74 16.52 -18.04
N LEU A 323 7.01 16.43 -17.65
CA LEU A 323 7.53 17.02 -16.40
C LEU A 323 7.25 18.53 -16.25
N GLU A 324 7.27 19.30 -17.34
CA GLU A 324 6.99 20.74 -17.29
C GLU A 324 5.50 21.05 -17.04
N GLN A 325 4.58 20.15 -17.43
CA GLN A 325 3.15 20.31 -17.20
C GLN A 325 2.65 19.59 -15.94
N ASP A 326 3.31 18.51 -15.56
CA ASP A 326 2.98 17.69 -14.39
C ASP A 326 4.24 17.37 -13.54
N PRO A 327 4.66 18.33 -12.70
CA PRO A 327 5.80 18.15 -11.79
C PRO A 327 5.55 17.11 -10.69
N ALA A 328 4.30 16.71 -10.45
CA ALA A 328 3.99 15.67 -9.48
C ALA A 328 4.53 14.30 -9.92
N SER A 329 4.71 14.10 -11.24
CA SER A 329 5.28 12.89 -11.84
C SER A 329 6.80 12.76 -11.70
N LEU A 330 7.50 13.73 -11.08
CA LEU A 330 8.96 13.69 -10.89
C LEU A 330 9.44 12.43 -10.12
N GLY A 331 8.67 12.00 -9.12
CA GLY A 331 8.99 10.77 -8.38
C GLY A 331 8.93 9.52 -9.26
N ASP A 332 7.86 9.38 -10.05
CA ASP A 332 7.68 8.25 -10.96
C ASP A 332 8.71 8.27 -12.10
N ALA A 333 9.02 9.46 -12.63
CA ALA A 333 10.05 9.66 -13.63
C ALA A 333 11.43 9.21 -13.10
N PHE A 334 11.76 9.57 -11.86
CA PHE A 334 13.01 9.15 -11.23
C PHE A 334 13.07 7.64 -11.03
N ALA A 335 11.98 7.04 -10.51
CA ALA A 335 11.90 5.59 -10.32
C ALA A 335 12.06 4.83 -11.66
N ALA A 336 11.40 5.28 -12.73
CA ALA A 336 11.52 4.70 -14.06
C ALA A 336 12.94 4.84 -14.63
N ALA A 337 13.58 6.01 -14.45
CA ALA A 337 14.94 6.25 -14.93
C ALA A 337 15.98 5.41 -14.19
N LEU A 338 15.84 5.27 -12.87
CA LEU A 338 16.68 4.38 -12.07
C LEU A 338 16.52 2.91 -12.52
N ALA A 339 15.28 2.46 -12.73
CA ALA A 339 15.01 1.12 -13.23
C ALA A 339 15.65 0.88 -14.61
N LEU A 340 15.57 1.84 -15.53
CA LEU A 340 16.21 1.77 -16.85
C LEU A 340 17.74 1.66 -16.74
N ALA A 341 18.37 2.48 -15.88
CA ALA A 341 19.82 2.44 -15.67
C ALA A 341 20.30 1.06 -15.19
N HIS A 342 19.55 0.46 -14.26
CA HIS A 342 19.82 -0.89 -13.78
C HIS A 342 19.51 -1.98 -14.82
N ALA A 343 18.42 -1.85 -15.59
CA ALA A 343 18.05 -2.78 -16.64
C ALA A 343 19.07 -2.80 -17.79
N ARG A 344 19.65 -1.64 -18.13
CA ARG A 344 20.75 -1.54 -19.10
C ARG A 344 21.96 -2.37 -18.67
N CYS A 345 22.30 -2.37 -17.38
CA CYS A 345 23.37 -3.22 -16.85
C CYS A 345 23.05 -4.73 -16.89
N ALA A 346 21.79 -5.15 -17.10
CA ALA A 346 21.50 -6.55 -17.38
C ALA A 346 21.85 -6.94 -18.83
N ALA A 347 21.62 -6.04 -19.79
CA ALA A 347 21.95 -6.24 -21.20
C ALA A 347 23.43 -5.96 -21.52
N ASP A 348 24.05 -5.07 -20.74
CA ASP A 348 25.44 -4.63 -20.86
C ASP A 348 26.10 -4.58 -19.46
N PRO A 349 26.52 -5.74 -18.91
CA PRO A 349 27.02 -5.85 -17.53
C PRO A 349 28.22 -4.97 -17.20
N ASP A 350 29.06 -4.68 -18.19
CA ASP A 350 30.23 -3.81 -17.99
C ASP A 350 29.90 -2.32 -18.16
N ALA A 351 28.69 -1.97 -18.63
CA ALA A 351 28.29 -0.64 -19.10
C ALA A 351 29.22 -0.12 -20.24
N ALA A 352 29.55 -0.99 -21.19
CA ALA A 352 30.44 -0.73 -22.30
C ALA A 352 29.78 0.04 -23.46
N THR A 353 28.48 0.28 -23.43
CA THR A 353 27.77 1.05 -24.46
C THR A 353 27.44 2.47 -23.99
N LEU A 354 27.32 3.37 -24.96
CA LEU A 354 27.00 4.77 -24.68
C LEU A 354 25.58 4.92 -24.12
N GLU A 355 24.64 4.09 -24.56
CA GLU A 355 23.24 4.08 -24.10
C GLU A 355 23.12 3.63 -22.64
N SER A 356 24.02 2.74 -22.18
CA SER A 356 24.12 2.40 -20.77
C SER A 356 24.51 3.64 -19.98
N TRP A 357 25.56 4.37 -20.40
CA TRP A 357 25.97 5.61 -19.74
C TRP A 357 24.88 6.70 -19.77
N GLU A 358 24.18 6.86 -20.90
CA GLU A 358 23.08 7.82 -21.07
C GLU A 358 21.97 7.58 -20.03
N ALA A 359 21.60 6.32 -19.78
CA ALA A 359 20.58 5.97 -18.80
C ALA A 359 20.99 6.36 -17.38
N TRP A 360 22.26 6.17 -17.01
CA TRP A 360 22.80 6.58 -15.71
C TRP A 360 22.81 8.11 -15.55
N VAL A 361 23.24 8.83 -16.59
CA VAL A 361 23.20 10.30 -16.62
C VAL A 361 21.76 10.82 -16.54
N GLY A 362 20.83 10.22 -17.28
CA GLY A 362 19.41 10.58 -17.26
C GLY A 362 18.77 10.38 -15.87
N ALA A 363 19.01 9.24 -15.23
CA ALA A 363 18.54 8.98 -13.87
C ALA A 363 19.10 9.99 -12.86
N MET A 364 20.41 10.27 -12.94
CA MET A 364 21.08 11.27 -12.12
C MET A 364 20.49 12.68 -12.33
N GLN A 365 20.23 13.05 -13.57
CA GLN A 365 19.66 14.34 -13.95
C GLN A 365 18.24 14.54 -13.42
N ILE A 366 17.37 13.53 -13.57
CA ILE A 366 16.00 13.55 -13.07
C ILE A 366 15.97 13.60 -11.53
N GLY A 367 16.76 12.76 -10.85
CA GLY A 367 16.84 12.78 -9.38
C GLY A 367 17.35 14.12 -8.85
N SER A 368 18.34 14.71 -9.51
CA SER A 368 18.83 16.05 -9.18
C SER A 368 17.76 17.13 -9.41
N ALA A 369 16.99 17.03 -10.49
CA ALA A 369 15.90 17.97 -10.78
C ALA A 369 14.83 17.92 -9.68
N MET A 370 14.46 16.71 -9.24
CA MET A 370 13.52 16.48 -8.14
C MET A 370 13.96 17.16 -6.84
N PHE A 371 15.25 17.08 -6.47
CA PHE A 371 15.74 17.80 -5.30
C PHE A 371 15.87 19.31 -5.53
N ALA A 372 16.24 19.74 -6.73
CA ALA A 372 16.34 21.16 -7.06
C ALA A 372 14.97 21.87 -6.98
N THR A 373 13.89 21.26 -7.48
CA THR A 373 12.51 21.80 -7.35
C THR A 373 12.01 21.76 -5.92
N THR A 374 12.47 20.80 -5.13
CA THR A 374 12.17 20.69 -3.69
C THR A 374 12.83 21.80 -2.86
N LEU A 375 14.06 22.18 -3.21
CA LEU A 375 14.80 23.25 -2.53
C LEU A 375 14.34 24.65 -2.95
N ALA A 376 13.85 24.79 -4.19
CA ALA A 376 13.31 26.06 -4.66
C ALA A 376 12.06 26.44 -3.85
N ARG A 377 12.07 27.66 -3.31
CA ARG A 377 10.95 28.18 -2.50
C ARG A 377 9.83 28.74 -3.36
N GLU A 378 10.18 29.40 -4.47
CA GLU A 378 9.25 30.04 -5.39
C GLU A 378 9.83 30.03 -6.81
N GLY A 379 8.96 30.17 -7.81
CA GLY A 379 9.35 30.33 -9.21
C GLY A 379 9.60 29.01 -9.94
N THR A 380 10.59 29.01 -10.83
CA THR A 380 10.97 27.86 -11.66
C THR A 380 12.46 27.60 -11.57
N VAL A 381 12.86 26.35 -11.77
CA VAL A 381 14.22 25.86 -11.78
C VAL A 381 14.54 25.33 -13.17
N GLN A 382 15.66 25.76 -13.74
CA GLN A 382 16.17 25.22 -15.00
C GLN A 382 16.91 23.92 -14.70
N CYS A 383 16.40 22.80 -15.18
CA CYS A 383 16.97 21.48 -14.96
C CYS A 383 17.30 20.81 -16.29
N ARG A 384 18.55 20.38 -16.47
CA ARG A 384 18.93 19.57 -17.64
C ARG A 384 18.49 18.13 -17.44
N VAL A 385 17.77 17.57 -18.42
CA VAL A 385 17.37 16.16 -18.53
C VAL A 385 17.58 15.71 -19.98
N GLY A 386 18.52 14.79 -20.20
CA GLY A 386 19.06 14.46 -21.52
C GLY A 386 19.60 15.71 -22.21
N ASP A 387 19.22 15.88 -23.48
CA ASP A 387 19.59 17.05 -24.27
C ASP A 387 18.72 18.29 -24.00
N ARG A 388 17.68 18.16 -23.19
CA ARG A 388 16.71 19.24 -22.92
C ARG A 388 17.05 19.98 -21.64
N VAL A 389 16.81 21.29 -21.66
CA VAL A 389 16.72 22.11 -20.44
C VAL A 389 15.25 22.36 -20.17
N LEU A 390 14.75 21.79 -19.08
CA LEU A 390 13.36 21.90 -18.66
C LEU A 390 13.20 23.05 -17.67
N THR A 391 12.08 23.78 -17.78
CA THR A 391 11.69 24.82 -16.82
C THR A 391 10.68 24.22 -15.85
N LEU A 392 11.17 23.66 -14.75
CA LEU A 392 10.31 22.99 -13.77
C LEU A 392 9.85 23.97 -12.69
N PRO A 393 8.57 23.99 -12.29
CA PRO A 393 8.13 24.84 -11.19
C PRO A 393 8.70 24.34 -9.85
N ALA A 394 8.93 25.29 -8.94
CA ALA A 394 9.25 24.97 -7.55
C ALA A 394 8.10 24.16 -6.93
N THR A 395 8.39 22.97 -6.42
CA THR A 395 7.41 22.08 -5.78
C THR A 395 7.40 22.26 -4.27
N GLY A 396 8.52 22.72 -3.70
CA GLY A 396 8.76 22.64 -2.26
C GLY A 396 8.89 21.20 -1.77
N PRO A 397 8.90 20.97 -0.44
CA PRO A 397 8.96 19.64 0.17
C PRO A 397 7.88 18.70 -0.41
N ALA A 398 8.32 17.64 -1.08
CA ALA A 398 7.45 16.64 -1.70
C ALA A 398 7.70 15.24 -1.11
N PRO A 399 6.66 14.39 -0.97
CA PRO A 399 6.82 13.05 -0.39
C PRO A 399 7.79 12.14 -1.14
N TYR A 400 7.89 12.29 -2.47
CA TYR A 400 8.80 11.51 -3.31
C TYR A 400 10.27 11.91 -3.18
N ALA A 401 10.57 13.08 -2.62
CA ALA A 401 11.93 13.58 -2.39
C ALA A 401 12.41 13.20 -0.98
N ASP A 402 12.31 11.90 -0.64
CA ASP A 402 12.64 11.37 0.68
C ASP A 402 14.13 11.02 0.84
N ALA A 403 14.49 10.52 2.02
CA ALA A 403 15.87 10.15 2.34
C ALA A 403 16.42 9.00 1.47
N ARG A 404 15.58 8.07 0.99
CA ARG A 404 16.01 6.97 0.12
C ARG A 404 16.27 7.46 -1.29
N ALA A 405 15.38 8.29 -1.81
CA ALA A 405 15.58 8.96 -3.09
C ALA A 405 16.84 9.86 -3.08
N TRP A 406 17.15 10.50 -1.94
CA TRP A 406 18.38 11.27 -1.77
C TRP A 406 19.62 10.39 -1.89
N LEU A 407 19.64 9.23 -1.21
CA LEU A 407 20.75 8.28 -1.29
C LEU A 407 20.94 7.76 -2.72
N ASP A 408 19.87 7.31 -3.38
CA ASP A 408 19.94 6.83 -4.77
C ASP A 408 20.48 7.93 -5.70
N THR A 409 20.00 9.16 -5.56
CA THR A 409 20.48 10.31 -6.37
C THR A 409 21.94 10.64 -6.07
N CYS A 410 22.36 10.59 -4.80
CA CYS A 410 23.75 10.81 -4.38
C CYS A 410 24.69 9.75 -4.98
N TRP A 411 24.28 8.48 -4.98
CA TRP A 411 25.04 7.39 -5.61
C TRP A 411 25.19 7.59 -7.11
N LEU A 412 24.09 7.88 -7.80
CA LEU A 412 24.11 8.19 -9.23
C LEU A 412 25.05 9.36 -9.54
N ALA A 413 25.00 10.44 -8.75
CA ALA A 413 25.87 11.60 -8.94
C ALA A 413 27.36 11.30 -8.66
N LEU A 414 27.67 10.43 -7.68
CA LEU A 414 29.04 9.93 -7.47
C LEU A 414 29.53 9.07 -8.64
N VAL A 415 28.69 8.17 -9.15
CA VAL A 415 29.01 7.35 -10.33
C VAL A 415 29.19 8.22 -11.57
N CYS A 416 28.39 9.27 -11.75
CA CYS A 416 28.56 10.22 -12.86
C CYS A 416 29.69 11.23 -12.64
N ARG A 417 30.29 11.32 -11.44
CA ARG A 417 31.28 12.33 -11.02
C ARG A 417 30.78 13.78 -11.15
N GLU A 418 29.49 13.99 -10.89
CA GLU A 418 28.85 15.30 -11.02
C GLU A 418 28.95 16.16 -9.76
N GLN A 419 30.00 16.96 -9.70
CA GLN A 419 30.37 17.70 -8.49
C GLN A 419 29.35 18.79 -8.10
N ASP A 420 28.81 19.51 -9.08
CA ASP A 420 27.86 20.60 -8.83
C ASP A 420 26.55 20.04 -8.27
N ARG A 421 26.11 18.88 -8.79
CA ARG A 421 24.90 18.19 -8.36
C ARG A 421 25.08 17.56 -6.98
N LEU A 422 26.23 16.95 -6.69
CA LEU A 422 26.57 16.50 -5.34
C LEU A 422 26.60 17.66 -4.34
N THR A 423 27.08 18.83 -4.75
CA THR A 423 27.09 20.03 -3.91
C THR A 423 25.68 20.52 -3.63
N MET A 424 24.80 20.54 -4.63
CA MET A 424 23.39 20.88 -4.48
C MET A 424 22.64 19.88 -3.57
N LEU A 425 22.82 18.57 -3.78
CA LEU A 425 22.25 17.53 -2.92
C LEU A 425 22.74 17.64 -1.47
N SER A 426 24.00 18.01 -1.28
CA SER A 426 24.59 18.19 0.05
C SER A 426 24.06 19.40 0.82
N GLN A 427 23.30 20.27 0.15
CA GLN A 427 22.62 21.40 0.78
C GLN A 427 21.17 21.08 1.17
N VAL A 428 20.66 19.88 0.86
CA VAL A 428 19.29 19.47 1.23
C VAL A 428 19.16 19.34 2.75
N PRO A 429 18.31 20.13 3.42
CA PRO A 429 18.17 20.05 4.87
C PRO A 429 17.59 18.71 5.33
N LEU A 430 18.17 18.10 6.37
CA LEU A 430 17.68 16.82 6.92
C LEU A 430 16.24 16.90 7.43
N ASP A 431 15.77 18.07 7.89
CA ASP A 431 14.38 18.24 8.33
C ASP A 431 13.39 18.17 7.16
N VAL A 432 13.80 18.55 5.95
CA VAL A 432 13.01 18.35 4.72
C VAL A 432 12.87 16.85 4.45
N LEU A 433 13.98 16.10 4.50
CA LEU A 433 13.98 14.65 4.28
C LEU A 433 13.15 13.89 5.34
N ARG A 434 13.27 14.29 6.62
CA ARG A 434 12.49 13.70 7.73
C ARG A 434 10.99 13.94 7.59
N ARG A 435 10.58 15.07 6.99
CA ARG A 435 9.16 15.38 6.72
C ARG A 435 8.61 14.63 5.51
N ALA A 436 9.45 14.35 4.51
CA ALA A 436 9.05 13.68 3.28
C ALA A 436 8.75 12.19 3.48
N GLY A 437 9.51 11.50 4.34
CA GLY A 437 9.31 10.09 4.59
C GLY A 437 9.91 9.63 5.92
N SER A 438 9.24 8.69 6.57
CA SER A 438 9.66 8.16 7.87
C SER A 438 10.67 7.01 7.69
N GLN A 439 11.92 7.22 8.11
CA GLN A 439 13.02 6.26 8.03
C GLN A 439 13.66 6.05 9.42
N ASP A 440 14.47 5.00 9.61
CA ASP A 440 15.27 4.81 10.82
C ASP A 440 16.39 5.88 10.91
N ASP A 441 16.81 6.21 12.13
CA ASP A 441 17.75 7.32 12.37
C ASP A 441 19.11 7.16 11.69
N TYR A 442 19.58 5.91 11.49
CA TYR A 442 20.86 5.65 10.82
C TYR A 442 20.87 6.19 9.39
N VAL A 443 19.72 6.20 8.69
CA VAL A 443 19.63 6.73 7.32
C VAL A 443 19.95 8.23 7.34
N PHE A 444 19.43 8.97 8.32
CA PHE A 444 19.67 10.40 8.43
C PHE A 444 21.09 10.72 8.91
N HIS A 445 21.65 9.95 9.84
CA HIS A 445 23.05 10.08 10.24
C HIS A 445 24.00 9.77 9.07
N TRP A 446 23.63 8.80 8.23
CA TRP A 446 24.41 8.44 7.06
C TRP A 446 24.42 9.56 6.03
N ILE A 447 23.24 10.13 5.72
CA ILE A 447 23.12 11.29 4.85
C ILE A 447 23.96 12.46 5.40
N ASP A 448 23.83 12.80 6.68
CA ASP A 448 24.62 13.88 7.29
C ASP A 448 26.14 13.65 7.17
N THR A 449 26.58 12.40 7.31
CA THR A 449 27.98 11.99 7.11
C THR A 449 28.43 12.28 5.68
N LEU A 450 27.66 11.85 4.68
CA LEU A 450 27.96 12.07 3.26
C LEU A 450 27.95 13.56 2.89
N GLN A 451 26.95 14.31 3.36
CA GLN A 451 26.85 15.76 3.16
C GLN A 451 28.07 16.48 3.73
N SER A 452 28.45 16.14 4.96
CA SER A 452 29.58 16.75 5.65
C SER A 452 30.92 16.43 4.98
N TYR A 453 31.09 15.18 4.55
CA TYR A 453 32.25 14.76 3.80
C TYR A 453 32.38 15.50 2.46
N TRP A 454 31.29 15.55 1.68
CA TRP A 454 31.29 16.23 0.38
C TRP A 454 31.56 17.73 0.51
N LEU A 455 30.94 18.38 1.50
CA LEU A 455 31.16 19.80 1.83
C LEU A 455 32.51 20.07 2.52
N ARG A 456 33.40 19.07 2.60
CA ARG A 456 34.74 19.16 3.18
C ARG A 456 34.76 19.72 4.60
N ARG A 457 33.81 19.28 5.43
CA ARG A 457 33.83 19.57 6.86
C ARG A 457 35.03 18.89 7.55
N PRO A 458 35.51 19.40 8.69
CA PRO A 458 36.60 18.76 9.43
C PRO A 458 36.26 17.31 9.82
N MET A 459 37.26 16.44 9.88
CA MET A 459 37.06 15.04 10.29
C MET A 459 36.45 14.91 11.70
N ASP A 460 36.74 15.85 12.60
CA ASP A 460 36.15 15.87 13.94
C ASP A 460 34.62 16.15 13.94
N ASP A 461 34.06 16.64 12.83
CA ASP A 461 32.60 16.75 12.60
C ASP A 461 32.05 15.50 11.88
N ILE A 462 32.82 14.92 10.96
CA ILE A 462 32.39 13.76 10.16
C ILE A 462 32.40 12.46 10.97
N VAL A 463 33.45 12.21 11.76
CA VAL A 463 33.62 10.95 12.50
C VAL A 463 32.48 10.69 13.49
N PRO A 464 32.04 11.66 14.32
CA PRO A 464 30.88 11.44 15.20
C PRO A 464 29.59 11.07 14.46
N LYS A 465 29.35 11.63 13.27
CA LYS A 465 28.17 11.33 12.45
C LYS A 465 28.23 9.91 11.87
N LEU A 466 29.41 9.48 11.45
CA LEU A 466 29.66 8.12 11.01
C LEU A 466 29.47 7.13 12.17
N LEU A 467 30.00 7.43 13.36
CA LEU A 467 29.79 6.60 14.55
C LEU A 467 28.31 6.51 14.92
N ALA A 468 27.57 7.63 14.91
CA ALA A 468 26.13 7.62 15.13
C ALA A 468 25.39 6.76 14.10
N THR A 469 25.82 6.78 12.83
CA THR A 469 25.29 5.88 11.78
C THR A 469 25.52 4.41 12.15
N MET A 470 26.73 4.05 12.58
CA MET A 470 27.07 2.68 12.97
C MET A 470 26.30 2.22 14.22
N GLU A 471 26.16 3.08 15.22
CA GLU A 471 25.43 2.78 16.46
C GLU A 471 23.92 2.58 16.22
N THR A 472 23.33 3.42 15.38
CA THR A 472 21.88 3.39 15.10
C THR A 472 21.49 2.38 14.01
N SER A 473 22.46 1.83 13.27
CA SER A 473 22.25 0.73 12.30
C SER A 473 22.34 -0.66 12.94
N HIS A 474 22.38 -0.77 14.27
CA HIS A 474 22.27 -2.06 14.94
C HIS A 474 20.85 -2.64 14.83
N PRO A 475 20.68 -3.98 14.69
CA PRO A 475 19.38 -4.64 14.55
C PRO A 475 18.40 -4.46 15.72
N GLN A 476 18.87 -3.93 16.85
CA GLN A 476 18.05 -3.60 18.02
C GLN A 476 17.60 -2.13 18.03
N ALA A 477 18.26 -1.26 17.25
CA ALA A 477 17.96 0.17 17.14
C ALA A 477 17.09 0.47 15.90
N ALA A 478 17.33 -0.23 14.78
CA ALA A 478 16.50 -0.14 13.59
C ALA A 478 15.16 -0.87 13.79
N THR A 479 14.06 -0.17 13.57
CA THR A 479 12.69 -0.69 13.78
C THR A 479 11.89 -0.79 12.50
N ARG A 480 12.26 -0.01 11.47
CA ARG A 480 11.51 0.09 10.20
C ARG A 480 12.16 -0.71 9.09
N THR A 481 13.48 -0.71 9.02
CA THR A 481 14.25 -1.38 7.96
C THR A 481 14.35 -2.88 8.25
N PRO A 482 14.04 -3.76 7.29
CA PRO A 482 14.27 -5.20 7.42
C PRO A 482 15.74 -5.48 7.77
N LYS A 483 15.97 -6.35 8.76
CA LYS A 483 17.32 -6.60 9.30
C LYS A 483 18.28 -7.16 8.27
N ASP A 484 17.80 -8.06 7.42
CA ASP A 484 18.56 -8.63 6.30
C ASP A 484 18.96 -7.55 5.27
N PHE A 485 18.05 -6.64 4.92
CA PHE A 485 18.37 -5.52 4.05
C PHE A 485 19.37 -4.55 4.70
N LEU A 486 19.19 -4.26 5.98
CA LEU A 486 20.11 -3.40 6.73
C LEU A 486 21.53 -3.96 6.73
N ASP A 487 21.66 -5.22 7.14
CA ASP A 487 22.94 -5.89 7.32
C ASP A 487 23.62 -6.14 5.96
N LEU A 488 22.89 -6.61 4.95
CA LEU A 488 23.48 -7.05 3.68
C LEU A 488 23.55 -5.97 2.61
N ILE A 489 22.74 -4.90 2.69
CA ILE A 489 22.69 -3.83 1.68
C ILE A 489 23.07 -2.48 2.27
N ASP A 490 22.27 -1.95 3.20
CA ASP A 490 22.40 -0.55 3.63
C ASP A 490 23.68 -0.25 4.43
N TYR A 491 24.16 -1.21 5.23
CA TYR A 491 25.38 -1.03 6.02
C TYR A 491 26.66 -1.11 5.17
N GLN A 492 26.59 -1.74 3.98
CA GLN A 492 27.79 -2.01 3.19
C GLN A 492 28.51 -0.74 2.71
N PRO A 493 27.83 0.31 2.20
CA PRO A 493 28.47 1.59 1.88
C PRO A 493 29.08 2.29 3.11
N VAL A 494 28.46 2.16 4.28
CA VAL A 494 28.97 2.72 5.55
C VAL A 494 30.30 2.06 5.91
N ALA A 495 30.33 0.73 5.84
CA ALA A 495 31.54 -0.04 6.06
C ALA A 495 32.64 0.39 5.09
N LEU A 496 32.36 0.42 3.78
CA LEU A 496 33.33 0.84 2.76
C LEU A 496 33.88 2.24 3.00
N PHE A 497 32.98 3.20 3.28
CA PHE A 497 33.35 4.58 3.54
C PHE A 497 34.27 4.72 4.75
N HIS A 498 34.00 3.99 5.84
CA HIS A 498 34.88 3.97 7.01
C HIS A 498 36.33 3.55 6.65
N ARG A 499 36.52 2.54 5.78
CA ARG A 499 37.87 2.11 5.36
C ARG A 499 38.50 3.13 4.40
N LEU A 500 37.69 3.79 3.58
CA LEU A 500 38.13 4.84 2.66
C LEU A 500 38.68 6.05 3.44
N ILE A 501 37.96 6.57 4.42
CA ILE A 501 38.43 7.72 5.24
C ILE A 501 39.61 7.35 6.15
N ALA A 502 39.71 6.08 6.56
CA ALA A 502 40.86 5.55 7.30
C ALA A 502 42.10 5.36 6.42
N ASN A 503 41.97 5.54 5.11
CA ASN A 503 43.01 5.31 4.11
C ASN A 503 43.58 3.87 4.11
N ASP A 504 42.77 2.88 4.48
CA ASP A 504 43.17 1.48 4.53
C ASP A 504 42.80 0.75 3.23
N LYS A 505 43.73 0.78 2.27
CA LYS A 505 43.52 0.21 0.92
C LYS A 505 43.24 -1.29 0.95
N ALA A 506 43.89 -2.03 1.85
CA ALA A 506 43.74 -3.48 1.93
C ALA A 506 42.40 -3.86 2.57
N ALA A 507 42.03 -3.20 3.68
CA ALA A 507 40.74 -3.42 4.32
C ALA A 507 39.57 -2.97 3.42
N PHE A 508 39.74 -1.89 2.64
CA PHE A 508 38.75 -1.47 1.66
C PHE A 508 38.50 -2.54 0.61
N ALA A 509 39.56 -3.10 -0.01
CA ALA A 509 39.41 -4.13 -1.02
C ALA A 509 38.68 -5.37 -0.48
N GLY A 510 39.05 -5.83 0.73
CA GLY A 510 38.37 -6.94 1.39
C GLY A 510 36.89 -6.64 1.70
N ALA A 511 36.60 -5.44 2.22
CA ALA A 511 35.24 -5.00 2.50
C ALA A 511 34.40 -4.86 1.21
N LEU A 512 35.01 -4.49 0.09
CA LEU A 512 34.31 -4.41 -1.20
C LEU A 512 33.94 -5.79 -1.71
N THR A 513 34.85 -6.77 -1.63
CA THR A 513 34.51 -8.16 -1.96
C THR A 513 33.38 -8.69 -1.10
N GLU A 514 33.41 -8.43 0.21
CA GLU A 514 32.35 -8.84 1.14
C GLU A 514 31.02 -8.16 0.84
N ALA A 515 31.02 -6.85 0.58
CA ALA A 515 29.83 -6.09 0.22
C ALA A 515 29.15 -6.62 -1.06
N LEU A 516 29.92 -7.03 -2.06
CA LEU A 516 29.38 -7.61 -3.29
C LEU A 516 28.81 -9.02 -3.06
N ALA A 517 29.47 -9.83 -2.24
CA ALA A 517 28.95 -11.14 -1.85
C ALA A 517 27.65 -11.02 -1.01
N HIS A 518 27.56 -10.01 -0.14
CA HIS A 518 26.33 -9.71 0.59
C HIS A 518 25.21 -9.24 -0.34
N HIS A 519 25.53 -8.39 -1.33
CA HIS A 519 24.57 -7.98 -2.35
C HIS A 519 24.06 -9.19 -3.14
N GLU A 520 24.95 -10.04 -3.67
CA GLU A 520 24.59 -11.30 -4.33
C GLU A 520 23.69 -12.16 -3.44
N SER A 521 24.13 -12.45 -2.22
CA SER A 521 23.37 -13.27 -1.27
C SER A 521 22.00 -12.71 -0.94
N TYR A 522 21.86 -11.39 -0.80
CA TYR A 522 20.57 -10.76 -0.51
C TYR A 522 19.63 -10.92 -1.72
N TRP A 523 20.07 -10.53 -2.92
CA TRP A 523 19.23 -10.55 -4.11
C TRP A 523 18.91 -11.97 -4.59
N ASP A 524 19.84 -12.92 -4.46
CA ASP A 524 19.59 -14.34 -4.70
C ASP A 524 18.54 -14.90 -3.74
N ALA A 525 18.63 -14.54 -2.44
CA ALA A 525 17.65 -14.94 -1.44
C ALA A 525 16.27 -14.31 -1.70
N GLN A 526 16.20 -13.10 -2.25
CA GLN A 526 14.93 -12.48 -2.60
C GLN A 526 14.24 -13.12 -3.81
N ARG A 527 14.99 -13.80 -4.69
CA ARG A 527 14.48 -14.39 -5.95
C ARG A 527 13.62 -13.40 -6.75
N SER A 528 14.04 -12.13 -6.76
CA SER A 528 13.32 -11.01 -7.35
C SER A 528 14.09 -10.51 -8.57
N ASP A 529 13.41 -10.28 -9.69
CA ASP A 529 13.96 -9.58 -10.86
C ASP A 529 14.00 -8.05 -10.67
N ASP A 530 14.14 -7.61 -9.41
CA ASP A 530 14.28 -6.19 -9.10
C ASP A 530 15.53 -5.67 -9.82
N PRO A 531 15.41 -4.60 -10.64
CA PRO A 531 16.56 -4.00 -11.31
C PRO A 531 17.69 -3.66 -10.32
N ARG A 532 17.36 -3.31 -9.07
CA ARG A 532 18.34 -3.02 -8.01
C ARG A 532 19.27 -4.19 -7.69
N GLY A 533 18.89 -5.42 -8.00
CA GLY A 533 19.76 -6.58 -7.88
C GLY A 533 20.90 -6.63 -8.90
N ARG A 534 20.78 -5.94 -10.04
CA ARG A 534 21.77 -6.00 -11.13
C ARG A 534 23.06 -5.25 -10.82
N VAL A 535 22.99 -4.20 -10.00
CA VAL A 535 24.13 -3.35 -9.67
C VAL A 535 24.09 -3.02 -8.19
N ALA A 536 25.22 -3.21 -7.50
CA ALA A 536 25.38 -2.83 -6.10
C ALA A 536 25.59 -1.31 -6.02
N LEU A 537 24.52 -0.52 -6.16
CA LEU A 537 24.61 0.93 -6.39
C LEU A 537 25.46 1.69 -5.35
N GLY A 538 25.24 1.43 -4.06
CA GLY A 538 26.04 2.02 -2.98
C GLY A 538 27.51 1.59 -3.03
N PRO A 539 27.82 0.28 -3.04
CA PRO A 539 29.19 -0.21 -3.25
C PRO A 539 29.86 0.29 -4.54
N LEU A 540 29.11 0.43 -5.64
CA LEU A 540 29.59 0.99 -6.91
C LEU A 540 29.99 2.46 -6.75
N ALA A 541 29.17 3.27 -6.09
CA ALA A 541 29.51 4.66 -5.81
C ALA A 541 30.77 4.78 -4.94
N MET A 542 30.91 3.93 -3.92
CA MET A 542 32.13 3.85 -3.09
C MET A 542 33.34 3.39 -3.89
N ALA A 543 33.19 2.39 -4.76
CA ALA A 543 34.24 1.92 -5.66
C ALA A 543 34.69 3.01 -6.65
N CYS A 544 33.75 3.80 -7.17
CA CYS A 544 34.06 4.98 -8.00
C CYS A 544 34.88 6.00 -7.21
N LEU A 545 34.46 6.35 -5.99
CA LEU A 545 35.18 7.27 -5.11
C LEU A 545 36.59 6.75 -4.75
N ALA A 546 36.70 5.44 -4.49
CA ALA A 546 37.96 4.78 -4.15
C ALA A 546 38.93 4.74 -5.35
N HIS A 547 38.44 4.38 -6.53
CA HIS A 547 39.22 4.42 -7.78
C HIS A 547 39.75 5.84 -8.04
N ASP A 548 38.92 6.84 -7.81
CA ASP A 548 39.26 8.25 -7.95
C ASP A 548 40.36 8.71 -6.97
N TRP A 549 40.54 7.98 -5.86
CA TRP A 549 41.57 8.15 -4.83
C TRP A 549 42.73 7.14 -4.95
N GLU A 550 42.85 6.46 -6.09
CA GLU A 550 43.90 5.47 -6.38
C GLU A 550 43.90 4.26 -5.43
N PHE A 551 42.73 3.85 -4.94
CA PHE A 551 42.55 2.57 -4.28
C PHE A 551 42.42 1.47 -5.34
N PRO A 552 42.97 0.26 -5.10
CA PRO A 552 42.74 -0.86 -5.98
C PRO A 552 41.27 -1.29 -5.91
N VAL A 553 40.61 -1.35 -7.06
CA VAL A 553 39.23 -1.82 -7.20
C VAL A 553 39.22 -2.96 -8.20
N ASP A 554 38.84 -4.15 -7.75
CA ASP A 554 38.61 -5.29 -8.63
C ASP A 554 37.23 -5.15 -9.28
N THR A 555 37.20 -5.09 -10.61
CA THR A 555 35.99 -4.93 -11.42
C THR A 555 35.55 -6.26 -12.06
N ALA A 556 36.07 -7.39 -11.60
CA ALA A 556 35.65 -8.70 -12.08
C ALA A 556 34.22 -9.10 -11.67
N SER A 557 33.63 -8.41 -10.69
CA SER A 557 32.27 -8.69 -10.24
C SER A 557 31.22 -8.16 -11.21
N PRO A 558 30.18 -8.95 -11.56
CA PRO A 558 29.10 -8.52 -12.44
C PRO A 558 28.23 -7.41 -11.83
N TYR A 559 28.32 -7.15 -10.52
CA TYR A 559 27.59 -6.09 -9.83
C TYR A 559 28.33 -4.74 -9.81
N LEU A 560 29.54 -4.67 -10.38
CA LEU A 560 30.35 -3.47 -10.54
C LEU A 560 30.70 -3.23 -12.01
N PRO A 561 29.83 -2.54 -12.78
CA PRO A 561 30.08 -2.28 -14.19
C PRO A 561 31.42 -1.54 -14.39
N LYS A 562 32.35 -2.21 -15.06
CA LYS A 562 33.76 -1.78 -15.17
C LYS A 562 33.91 -0.39 -15.75
N TYR A 563 33.14 -0.05 -16.79
CA TYR A 563 33.24 1.23 -17.47
C TYR A 563 32.62 2.39 -16.68
N LEU A 564 31.71 2.09 -15.73
CA LEU A 564 31.27 3.08 -14.74
C LEU A 564 32.38 3.32 -13.72
N VAL A 565 33.09 2.29 -13.25
CA VAL A 565 34.18 2.47 -12.26
C VAL A 565 35.36 3.24 -12.85
N ASN A 566 35.81 2.90 -14.05
CA ASN A 566 37.09 3.38 -14.60
C ASN A 566 37.04 4.77 -15.28
N ARG A 567 35.89 5.47 -15.23
CA ARG A 567 35.66 6.79 -15.84
C ARG A 567 35.70 6.84 -17.38
N ALA A 568 35.53 5.71 -18.07
CA ALA A 568 35.67 5.67 -19.53
C ALA A 568 34.73 6.61 -20.29
N TRP A 569 33.58 6.96 -19.70
CA TRP A 569 32.55 7.82 -20.31
C TRP A 569 32.47 9.23 -19.70
N TYR A 570 33.42 9.60 -18.83
CA TYR A 570 33.39 10.90 -18.16
C TYR A 570 33.49 12.05 -19.16
N GLY A 571 32.49 12.95 -19.16
CA GLY A 571 32.42 14.11 -20.05
C GLY A 571 31.77 13.86 -21.42
N GLU A 572 31.26 12.65 -21.69
CA GLU A 572 30.67 12.29 -22.99
C GLU A 572 29.26 12.87 -23.20
N PHE A 573 28.53 13.16 -22.11
CA PHE A 573 27.24 13.84 -22.16
C PHE A 573 27.30 15.19 -21.44
N PRO A 574 26.53 16.20 -21.89
CA PRO A 574 26.36 17.43 -21.15
C PRO A 574 25.58 17.12 -19.86
N THR A 575 26.20 17.41 -18.72
CA THR A 575 25.66 17.10 -17.39
C THR A 575 25.15 18.31 -16.63
#